data_AF-A0A543EIT7-F1
#
_entry.id   AF-A0A543EIT7-F1
#
_cell.length_a   1.000
_cell.length_b   1.000
_cell.length_c   1.000
_cell.angle_alpha   90.00
_cell.angle_beta   90.00
_cell.angle_gamma   90.00
#
_symmetry.space_group_name_H-M   'P 1'
#
loop_
_entity.id
_entity.type
_entity.pdbx_description
1 polymer ?
#
loop_
_entity_poly.entity_id
_entity_poly.type
_entity_poly.pdbx_seq_one_letter_code
_entity_poly.pdbx_strand_id
1 'polypeptide(L)'
;MKIINQLFISSMVVFAGCNQQNKKSETHKTGGKQKTVTLADFKKIKGVDNVLEVPFQLSTKLDSVHFFVTPSKDATHLKMAYDKLDNYYGFEEFEDFYSIHYSINNNISNSIEAFVLKSEFTPAYELTLKGVDLYEIRSSTFKESSDSKNKSFKKFGSITEISEQEFQANSKKQISEKLVKNPNIQLQADNWVYKENGREEVITQHESVSTETGPLANEYIGRSPYLNLEVFKEHSDEVADSYYSFFSIKNAIMFELSTGGYPQILPTKGWVTFVSSNNDVGSDFVISKYFPQTKKQDNLLYVNFTNFKIADDKKAFWTDNDTFYAEVYPRNSVFANGKKQKTAYIKIRLKADLF
;
A
#
# COMPACT_ATOMS: atom_id res chain seq x y z
N MET A 1 -54.91 -5.63 16.75
CA MET A 1 -55.44 -5.59 18.12
C MET A 1 -54.88 -6.79 18.87
N LYS A 2 -54.39 -6.57 20.08
CA LYS A 2 -53.69 -7.52 20.96
C LYS A 2 -54.47 -8.82 21.18
N ILE A 3 -53.75 -9.94 21.37
CA ILE A 3 -53.85 -10.78 22.58
C ILE A 3 -52.50 -11.46 22.78
N ILE A 4 -51.92 -11.19 23.95
CA ILE A 4 -50.71 -11.79 24.52
C ILE A 4 -51.18 -13.03 25.28
N ASN A 5 -50.52 -14.18 25.11
CA ASN A 5 -50.65 -15.30 26.04
C ASN A 5 -49.29 -15.59 26.67
N GLN A 6 -49.16 -15.16 27.93
CA GLN A 6 -48.16 -15.62 28.86
C GLN A 6 -48.63 -16.96 29.45
N LEU A 7 -47.77 -17.97 29.44
CA LEU A 7 -47.92 -19.15 30.28
C LEU A 7 -46.75 -19.19 31.26
N PHE A 8 -47.05 -18.83 32.51
CA PHE A 8 -46.28 -19.20 33.68
C PHE A 8 -46.60 -20.65 34.02
N ILE A 9 -45.58 -21.49 34.19
CA ILE A 9 -45.72 -22.76 34.92
C ILE A 9 -44.63 -22.79 35.99
N SER A 10 -45.10 -22.82 37.24
CA SER A 10 -44.36 -22.95 38.48
C SER A 10 -44.08 -24.41 38.84
N SER A 11 -43.23 -24.60 39.86
CA SER A 11 -42.99 -25.79 40.68
C SER A 11 -41.97 -26.78 40.09
N MET A 12 -41.07 -27.44 40.84
CA MET A 12 -41.00 -27.73 42.27
C MET A 12 -39.57 -27.62 42.80
N VAL A 13 -39.46 -27.17 44.04
CA VAL A 13 -38.29 -27.36 44.93
C VAL A 13 -38.39 -28.76 45.52
N VAL A 14 -37.32 -29.57 45.42
CA VAL A 14 -37.14 -30.76 46.25
C VAL A 14 -35.82 -30.61 47.00
N PHE A 15 -35.95 -30.39 48.31
CA PHE A 15 -34.89 -30.60 49.28
C PHE A 15 -34.75 -32.11 49.51
N ALA A 16 -33.57 -32.65 49.19
CA ALA A 16 -33.11 -33.94 49.72
C ALA A 16 -31.84 -33.67 50.53
N GLY A 17 -31.88 -34.12 51.78
CA GLY A 17 -31.00 -33.71 52.87
C GLY A 17 -29.59 -34.29 52.86
N CYS A 18 -28.81 -33.70 53.77
CA CYS A 18 -27.43 -33.97 54.12
C CYS A 18 -27.11 -35.45 54.38
N ASN A 19 -25.93 -35.86 53.92
CA ASN A 19 -25.09 -36.82 54.65
C ASN A 19 -23.72 -36.16 54.90
N GLN A 20 -23.48 -35.79 56.15
CA GLN A 20 -22.16 -35.44 56.67
C GLN A 20 -21.41 -36.73 56.99
N GLN A 21 -20.25 -36.96 56.37
CA GLN A 21 -19.04 -37.48 57.04
C GLN A 21 -17.89 -37.63 56.04
N ASN A 22 -16.97 -36.67 56.04
CA ASN A 22 -15.61 -36.83 56.56
C ASN A 22 -14.67 -35.79 55.93
N LYS A 23 -14.21 -34.89 56.79
CA LYS A 23 -13.08 -33.99 56.56
C LYS A 23 -11.84 -34.84 56.23
N LYS A 24 -11.31 -34.70 55.03
CA LYS A 24 -9.86 -34.69 54.81
C LYS A 24 -9.49 -33.31 54.31
N SER A 25 -8.60 -32.69 55.07
CA SER A 25 -7.98 -31.40 54.83
C SER A 25 -7.30 -31.38 53.46
N GLU A 26 -7.97 -30.82 52.46
CA GLU A 26 -7.27 -30.23 51.33
C GLU A 26 -7.02 -28.76 51.67
N THR A 27 -5.74 -28.48 51.88
CA THR A 27 -5.18 -27.15 51.99
C THR A 27 -5.68 -26.33 50.83
N HIS A 28 -6.57 -25.37 51.11
CA HIS A 28 -6.86 -24.27 50.20
C HIS A 28 -5.52 -23.67 49.78
N LYS A 29 -5.09 -23.94 48.55
CA LYS A 29 -4.21 -23.02 47.85
C LYS A 29 -4.99 -21.72 47.79
N THR A 30 -4.54 -20.78 48.61
CA THR A 30 -4.90 -19.38 48.57
C THR A 30 -5.07 -18.97 47.12
N GLY A 31 -6.29 -18.61 46.74
CA GLY A 31 -6.56 -17.95 45.47
C GLY A 31 -5.59 -16.79 45.36
N GLY A 32 -4.68 -16.87 44.40
CA GLY A 32 -3.78 -15.78 44.09
C GLY A 32 -4.64 -14.57 43.77
N LYS A 33 -4.54 -13.51 44.59
CA LYS A 33 -5.05 -12.19 44.20
C LYS A 33 -4.41 -11.88 42.86
N GLN A 34 -5.21 -11.86 41.79
CA GLN A 34 -4.77 -11.41 40.48
C GLN A 34 -4.28 -9.98 40.67
N LYS A 35 -2.95 -9.78 40.65
CA LYS A 35 -2.33 -8.47 40.89
C LYS A 35 -2.86 -7.54 39.80
N THR A 36 -3.60 -6.50 40.18
CA THR A 36 -4.02 -5.46 39.23
C THR A 36 -2.77 -4.83 38.64
N VAL A 37 -2.51 -5.12 37.37
CA VAL A 37 -1.37 -4.57 36.64
C VAL A 37 -1.73 -3.20 36.11
N THR A 38 -0.77 -2.29 36.10
CA THR A 38 -0.90 -0.93 35.59
C THR A 38 0.27 -0.62 34.66
N LEU A 39 0.21 0.49 33.92
CA LEU A 39 1.33 0.93 33.07
C LEU A 39 2.64 1.15 33.86
N ALA A 40 2.56 1.39 35.18
CA ALA A 40 3.73 1.55 36.04
C ALA A 40 4.49 0.23 36.31
N ASP A 41 3.87 -0.92 36.06
CA ASP A 41 4.50 -2.24 36.21
C ASP A 41 5.39 -2.62 35.01
N PHE A 42 5.35 -1.85 33.91
CA PHE A 42 6.15 -2.08 32.72
C PHE A 42 7.50 -1.37 32.81
N LYS A 43 8.52 -1.93 32.15
CA LYS A 43 9.85 -1.33 32.10
C LYS A 43 9.79 -0.01 31.32
N LYS A 44 10.21 1.08 31.97
CA LYS A 44 10.39 2.36 31.30
C LYS A 44 11.58 2.32 30.36
N ILE A 45 11.42 2.93 29.19
CA ILE A 45 12.43 2.99 28.14
C ILE A 45 12.47 4.40 27.54
N LYS A 46 13.51 4.67 26.76
CA LYS A 46 13.49 5.79 25.82
C LYS A 46 12.52 5.43 24.68
N GLY A 47 11.62 6.35 24.34
CA GLY A 47 10.71 6.17 23.21
C GLY A 47 11.44 6.21 21.86
N VAL A 48 10.68 5.95 20.80
CA VAL A 48 11.18 5.97 19.42
C VAL A 48 11.26 7.43 18.95
N ASP A 49 12.49 7.93 18.78
CA ASP A 49 12.75 9.29 18.26
C ASP A 49 12.68 9.34 16.72
N ASN A 50 13.16 8.28 16.04
CA ASN A 50 13.15 8.15 14.59
C ASN A 50 12.47 6.84 14.17
N VAL A 51 11.29 6.95 13.55
CA VAL A 51 10.51 5.78 13.11
C VAL A 51 11.17 4.99 11.97
N LEU A 52 12.18 5.57 11.30
CA LEU A 52 12.94 4.89 10.26
C LEU A 52 13.99 3.92 10.82
N GLU A 53 14.32 4.06 12.11
CA GLU A 53 15.33 3.22 12.79
C GLU A 53 14.70 2.04 13.55
N VAL A 54 13.37 1.92 13.55
CA VAL A 54 12.69 0.79 14.20
C VAL A 54 12.89 -0.49 13.39
N PRO A 55 13.18 -1.63 14.04
CA PRO A 55 13.37 -2.89 13.32
C PRO A 55 12.17 -3.30 12.47
N PHE A 56 10.95 -3.16 13.01
CA PHE A 56 9.70 -3.39 12.28
C PHE A 56 8.52 -2.68 12.97
N GLN A 57 7.45 -2.45 12.21
CA GLN A 57 6.18 -1.94 12.73
C GLN A 57 5.16 -3.08 12.82
N LEU A 58 4.26 -3.02 13.79
CA LEU A 58 3.17 -3.98 13.97
C LEU A 58 1.82 -3.32 13.72
N SER A 59 0.89 -4.10 13.16
CA SER A 59 -0.49 -3.70 12.92
C SER A 59 -1.43 -4.70 13.57
N THR A 60 -2.56 -4.21 14.09
CA THR A 60 -3.64 -5.05 14.60
C THR A 60 -4.97 -4.60 14.02
N LYS A 61 -5.91 -5.55 13.91
CA LYS A 61 -7.33 -5.29 13.57
C LYS A 61 -8.24 -5.46 14.79
N LEU A 62 -7.66 -5.74 15.96
CA LEU A 62 -8.41 -5.95 17.19
C LEU A 62 -8.70 -4.60 17.86
N ASP A 63 -9.90 -4.47 18.43
CA ASP A 63 -10.28 -3.27 19.21
C ASP A 63 -9.52 -3.17 20.55
N SER A 64 -8.84 -4.24 20.94
CA SER A 64 -8.00 -4.27 22.13
C SER A 64 -6.97 -5.39 22.04
N VAL A 65 -5.82 -5.19 22.68
CA VAL A 65 -4.68 -6.10 22.70
C VAL A 65 -4.17 -6.30 24.12
N HIS A 66 -3.37 -7.32 24.35
CA HIS A 66 -2.80 -7.60 25.67
C HIS A 66 -1.32 -7.23 25.70
N PHE A 67 -0.96 -6.39 26.66
CA PHE A 67 0.41 -6.03 26.96
C PHE A 67 0.89 -6.86 28.15
N PHE A 68 1.86 -7.72 27.94
CA PHE A 68 2.44 -8.58 28.96
C PHE A 68 3.72 -7.94 29.52
N VAL A 69 3.96 -8.11 30.82
CA VAL A 69 5.18 -7.59 31.48
C VAL A 69 6.43 -8.41 31.15
N THR A 70 6.26 -9.67 30.75
CA THR A 70 7.30 -10.58 30.27
C THR A 70 6.74 -11.44 29.11
N PRO A 71 7.57 -12.00 28.22
CA PRO A 71 7.10 -12.78 27.06
C PRO A 71 6.69 -14.20 27.47
N SER A 72 5.64 -14.31 28.29
CA SER A 72 5.05 -15.58 28.74
C SER A 72 3.52 -15.48 28.77
N LYS A 73 2.83 -16.52 28.30
CA LYS A 73 1.37 -16.59 28.28
C LYS A 73 0.76 -16.57 29.69
N ASP A 74 1.51 -16.99 30.70
CA ASP A 74 1.10 -17.00 32.11
C ASP A 74 1.47 -15.68 32.83
N ALA A 75 2.14 -14.74 32.15
CA ALA A 75 2.52 -13.47 32.75
C ALA A 75 1.29 -12.56 32.97
N THR A 76 1.39 -11.70 33.99
CA THR A 76 0.40 -10.65 34.20
C THR A 76 0.37 -9.72 32.99
N HIS A 77 -0.83 -9.36 32.54
CA HIS A 77 -1.02 -8.50 31.38
C HIS A 77 -2.02 -7.37 31.65
N LEU A 78 -1.87 -6.30 30.87
CA LEU A 78 -2.78 -5.18 30.80
C LEU A 78 -3.53 -5.25 29.47
N LYS A 79 -4.86 -5.20 29.52
CA LYS A 79 -5.66 -5.06 28.31
C LYS A 79 -5.66 -3.60 27.88
N MET A 80 -5.12 -3.33 26.71
CA MET A 80 -5.05 -2.00 26.11
C MET A 80 -6.14 -1.89 25.03
N ALA A 81 -6.96 -0.84 25.10
CA ALA A 81 -7.84 -0.51 23.97
C ALA A 81 -6.97 -0.01 22.81
N TYR A 82 -7.35 -0.38 21.58
CA TYR A 82 -6.68 0.11 20.39
C TYR A 82 -7.15 1.53 20.07
N ASP A 83 -6.24 2.48 19.96
CA ASP A 83 -6.48 3.77 19.33
C ASP A 83 -5.90 3.78 17.90
N LYS A 84 -6.59 4.39 16.94
CA LYS A 84 -6.09 4.54 15.56
C LYS A 84 -4.81 5.35 15.47
N LEU A 85 -4.51 6.15 16.49
CA LEU A 85 -3.28 6.94 16.60
C LEU A 85 -2.15 6.18 17.31
N ASP A 86 -2.41 4.99 17.85
CA ASP A 86 -1.36 4.16 18.47
C ASP A 86 -0.43 3.60 17.39
N ASN A 87 0.88 3.74 17.65
CA ASN A 87 1.92 3.13 16.84
C ASN A 87 2.63 2.04 17.66
N TYR A 88 2.69 0.83 17.12
CA TYR A 88 3.34 -0.32 17.76
C TYR A 88 4.66 -0.61 17.06
N TYR A 89 5.77 -0.13 17.65
CA TYR A 89 7.12 -0.34 17.12
C TYR A 89 7.73 -1.59 17.73
N GLY A 90 8.00 -2.60 16.92
CA GLY A 90 8.58 -3.86 17.35
C GLY A 90 10.11 -3.84 17.31
N PHE A 91 10.73 -4.45 18.33
CA PHE A 91 12.19 -4.45 18.51
C PHE A 91 12.79 -5.86 18.50
N GLU A 92 12.15 -6.81 19.18
CA GLU A 92 12.62 -8.20 19.27
C GLU A 92 11.48 -9.18 19.01
N GLU A 93 11.82 -10.32 18.40
CA GLU A 93 10.89 -11.43 18.18
C GLU A 93 11.22 -12.58 19.13
N PHE A 94 10.20 -13.02 19.89
CA PHE A 94 10.23 -14.23 20.69
C PHE A 94 9.36 -15.30 20.02
N GLU A 95 9.25 -16.48 20.61
CA GLU A 95 8.46 -17.59 20.07
C GLU A 95 7.01 -17.17 19.79
N ASP A 96 6.29 -16.74 20.83
CA ASP A 96 4.89 -16.32 20.76
C ASP A 96 4.68 -14.80 20.84
N PHE A 97 5.75 -14.03 21.04
CA PHE A 97 5.66 -12.59 21.38
C PHE A 97 6.51 -11.71 20.48
N TYR A 98 6.12 -10.44 20.38
CA TYR A 98 6.99 -9.33 19.99
C TYR A 98 7.26 -8.46 21.22
N SER A 99 8.51 -7.99 21.40
CA SER A 99 8.75 -6.81 22.26
C SER A 99 8.41 -5.56 21.47
N ILE A 100 7.66 -4.65 22.08
CA ILE A 100 7.30 -3.35 21.53
C ILE A 100 7.75 -2.21 22.42
N HIS A 101 8.10 -1.09 21.79
CA HIS A 101 8.22 0.19 22.46
C HIS A 101 6.93 0.99 22.23
N TYR A 102 6.18 1.24 23.29
CA TYR A 102 4.90 1.92 23.26
C TYR A 102 4.96 3.27 23.98
N SER A 103 4.64 4.34 23.26
CA SER A 103 4.56 5.71 23.80
C SER A 103 3.18 5.96 24.40
N ILE A 104 3.08 6.10 25.72
CA ILE A 104 1.81 6.34 26.40
C ILE A 104 1.30 7.74 26.02
N ASN A 105 0.07 7.81 25.50
CA ASN A 105 -0.55 9.05 25.00
C ASN A 105 0.31 9.77 23.95
N ASN A 106 1.03 9.02 23.10
CA ASN A 106 1.94 9.56 22.09
C ASN A 106 3.05 10.48 22.64
N ASN A 107 3.42 10.30 23.92
CA ASN A 107 4.54 11.02 24.53
C ASN A 107 5.79 10.12 24.56
N ILE A 108 6.76 10.43 23.70
CA ILE A 108 8.02 9.68 23.53
C ILE A 108 8.81 9.60 24.85
N SER A 109 8.78 10.67 25.67
CA SER A 109 9.45 10.69 26.98
C SER A 109 8.75 9.82 28.03
N ASN A 110 7.55 9.32 27.74
CA ASN A 110 6.78 8.43 28.60
C ASN A 110 6.48 7.12 27.86
N SER A 111 7.54 6.36 27.57
CA SER A 111 7.46 5.10 26.83
C SER A 111 7.76 3.90 27.72
N ILE A 112 7.12 2.78 27.39
CA ILE A 112 7.30 1.49 28.05
C ILE A 112 7.71 0.42 27.05
N GLU A 113 8.44 -0.57 27.53
CA GLU A 113 8.59 -1.86 26.87
C GLU A 113 7.43 -2.76 27.31
N ALA A 114 6.73 -3.35 26.34
CA ALA A 114 5.70 -4.35 26.58
C ALA A 114 5.87 -5.52 25.61
N PHE A 115 5.39 -6.69 26.01
CA PHE A 115 5.37 -7.86 25.14
C PHE A 115 3.95 -8.09 24.64
N VAL A 116 3.78 -8.30 23.34
CA VAL A 116 2.47 -8.52 22.71
C VAL A 116 2.44 -9.84 21.95
N LEU A 117 1.29 -10.49 21.90
CA LEU A 117 1.15 -11.79 21.24
C LEU A 117 1.24 -11.66 19.72
N LYS A 118 1.98 -12.58 19.08
CA LYS A 118 2.02 -12.70 17.61
C LYS A 118 0.65 -13.04 17.01
N SER A 119 -0.26 -13.63 17.78
CA SER A 119 -1.64 -13.89 17.33
C SER A 119 -2.53 -12.64 17.28
N GLU A 120 -2.13 -11.56 17.95
CA GLU A 120 -2.88 -10.29 18.02
C GLU A 120 -2.37 -9.23 17.05
N PHE A 121 -1.17 -9.44 16.51
CA PHE A 121 -0.46 -8.49 15.65
C PHE A 121 0.05 -9.14 14.39
N THR A 122 0.14 -8.36 13.33
CA THR A 122 0.81 -8.75 12.08
C THR A 122 1.88 -7.70 11.79
N PRO A 123 3.14 -8.09 11.53
CA PRO A 123 4.15 -7.13 11.10
C PRO A 123 3.72 -6.42 9.81
N ALA A 124 4.00 -5.12 9.72
CA ALA A 124 3.57 -4.29 8.59
C ALA A 124 4.07 -4.83 7.24
N TYR A 125 5.30 -5.36 7.18
CA TYR A 125 5.85 -5.97 5.98
C TYR A 125 5.14 -7.27 5.57
N GLU A 126 4.37 -7.92 6.45
CA GLU A 126 3.62 -9.16 6.16
C GLU A 126 2.13 -8.93 5.87
N LEU A 127 1.66 -7.68 5.92
CA LEU A 127 0.27 -7.34 5.62
C LEU A 127 -0.14 -7.85 4.24
N THR A 128 -1.42 -8.20 4.11
CA THR A 128 -2.04 -8.67 2.86
C THR A 128 -3.27 -7.83 2.52
N LEU A 129 -3.76 -7.95 1.28
CA LEU A 129 -5.02 -7.31 0.86
C LEU A 129 -6.27 -8.08 1.34
N LYS A 130 -6.10 -9.15 2.10
CA LYS A 130 -7.22 -9.97 2.57
C LYS A 130 -8.16 -9.17 3.48
N GLY A 131 -9.43 -9.11 3.07
CA GLY A 131 -10.48 -8.39 3.78
C GLY A 131 -10.42 -6.87 3.63
N VAL A 132 -9.62 -6.37 2.67
CA VAL A 132 -9.54 -4.95 2.30
C VAL A 132 -10.55 -4.67 1.20
N ASP A 133 -11.27 -3.53 1.27
CA ASP A 133 -12.16 -3.11 0.20
C ASP A 133 -11.35 -2.47 -0.95
N LEU A 134 -11.04 -3.28 -1.97
CA LEU A 134 -10.31 -2.80 -3.14
C LEU A 134 -11.11 -1.82 -4.00
N TYR A 135 -12.45 -1.77 -3.86
CA TYR A 135 -13.28 -0.83 -4.61
C TYR A 135 -13.24 0.58 -4.04
N GLU A 136 -12.72 0.77 -2.83
CA GLU A 136 -12.69 2.09 -2.21
C GLU A 136 -11.75 3.04 -2.97
N ILE A 137 -12.29 4.19 -3.34
CA ILE A 137 -11.55 5.27 -4.00
C ILE A 137 -11.79 6.58 -3.26
N ARG A 138 -10.78 7.45 -3.22
CA ARG A 138 -10.90 8.79 -2.64
C ARG A 138 -11.63 9.72 -3.60
N SER A 139 -11.32 9.61 -4.89
CA SER A 139 -11.85 10.47 -5.94
C SER A 139 -11.66 9.81 -7.30
N SER A 140 -12.37 10.35 -8.29
CA SER A 140 -12.16 10.03 -9.70
C SER A 140 -12.42 11.26 -10.57
N THR A 141 -11.86 11.25 -11.78
CA THR A 141 -12.23 12.17 -12.85
C THR A 141 -12.51 11.35 -14.09
N PHE A 142 -13.65 11.56 -14.73
CA PHE A 142 -14.03 10.82 -15.93
C PHE A 142 -14.57 11.79 -16.97
N LYS A 143 -13.93 11.84 -18.16
CA LYS A 143 -14.24 12.80 -19.23
C LYS A 143 -14.39 14.22 -18.67
N GLU A 144 -13.36 14.69 -17.97
CA GLU A 144 -13.28 16.02 -17.32
C GLU A 144 -14.22 16.27 -16.12
N SER A 145 -15.15 15.37 -15.82
CA SER A 145 -16.02 15.48 -14.66
C SER A 145 -15.38 14.83 -13.43
N SER A 146 -14.97 15.65 -12.46
CA SER A 146 -14.44 15.18 -11.17
C SER A 146 -15.56 14.80 -10.19
N ASP A 147 -15.37 13.67 -9.51
CA ASP A 147 -16.26 13.13 -8.47
C ASP A 147 -15.44 12.79 -7.22
N SER A 148 -15.63 13.58 -6.17
CA SER A 148 -15.06 13.37 -4.84
C SER A 148 -16.11 12.89 -3.82
N LYS A 149 -17.35 12.61 -4.25
CA LYS A 149 -18.43 12.17 -3.39
C LYS A 149 -18.62 10.66 -3.46
N ASN A 150 -18.61 10.10 -4.67
CA ASN A 150 -18.70 8.66 -4.83
C ASN A 150 -17.33 8.00 -4.55
N LYS A 151 -17.29 7.18 -3.50
CA LYS A 151 -16.06 6.55 -3.00
C LYS A 151 -15.88 5.12 -3.51
N SER A 152 -16.50 4.75 -4.63
CA SER A 152 -16.42 3.40 -5.17
C SER A 152 -16.05 3.32 -6.65
N PHE A 153 -15.09 2.46 -6.97
CA PHE A 153 -14.66 2.14 -8.34
C PHE A 153 -15.73 1.39 -9.15
N LYS A 154 -16.78 0.84 -8.51
CA LYS A 154 -17.86 0.07 -9.18
C LYS A 154 -18.53 0.79 -10.34
N LYS A 155 -18.47 2.13 -10.36
CA LYS A 155 -18.96 2.94 -11.48
C LYS A 155 -18.19 2.64 -12.77
N PHE A 156 -16.88 2.45 -12.70
CA PHE A 156 -15.97 2.31 -13.84
C PHE A 156 -15.63 0.86 -14.18
N GLY A 157 -15.67 -0.04 -13.20
CA GLY A 157 -15.25 -1.41 -13.42
C GLY A 157 -15.29 -2.30 -12.18
N SER A 158 -14.56 -3.40 -12.24
CA SER A 158 -14.26 -4.29 -11.13
C SER A 158 -12.78 -4.31 -10.81
N ILE A 159 -12.45 -4.53 -9.55
CA ILE A 159 -11.08 -4.74 -9.09
C ILE A 159 -11.06 -5.92 -8.13
N THR A 160 -10.09 -6.82 -8.30
CA THR A 160 -9.94 -8.02 -7.48
C THR A 160 -8.48 -8.33 -7.23
N GLU A 161 -8.16 -8.84 -6.04
CA GLU A 161 -6.90 -9.53 -5.79
C GLU A 161 -6.90 -10.87 -6.55
N ILE A 162 -5.76 -11.20 -7.15
CA ILE A 162 -5.55 -12.44 -7.89
C ILE A 162 -4.30 -13.16 -7.38
N SER A 163 -4.14 -14.43 -7.76
CA SER A 163 -2.92 -15.17 -7.43
C SER A 163 -1.72 -14.70 -8.26
N GLU A 164 -0.52 -14.86 -7.72
CA GLU A 164 0.73 -14.68 -8.47
C GLU A 164 0.76 -15.55 -9.73
N GLN A 165 0.26 -16.78 -9.64
CA GLN A 165 0.19 -17.69 -10.78
C GLN A 165 -0.67 -17.13 -11.93
N GLU A 166 -1.84 -16.55 -11.63
CA GLU A 166 -2.68 -15.89 -12.62
C GLU A 166 -1.97 -14.66 -13.21
N PHE A 167 -1.33 -13.84 -12.37
CA PHE A 167 -0.58 -12.67 -12.82
C PHE A 167 0.55 -13.06 -13.79
N GLN A 168 1.37 -14.05 -13.44
CA GLN A 168 2.48 -14.53 -14.26
C GLN A 168 2.02 -15.24 -15.55
N ALA A 169 0.85 -15.89 -15.53
CA ALA A 169 0.27 -16.48 -16.74
C ALA A 169 -0.19 -15.39 -17.72
N ASN A 170 -0.71 -14.28 -17.21
CA ASN A 170 -1.24 -13.17 -18.00
C ASN A 170 -0.15 -12.18 -18.47
N SER A 171 0.95 -12.02 -17.73
CA SER A 171 2.08 -11.17 -18.14
C SER A 171 2.69 -11.62 -19.49
N LYS A 172 2.62 -12.92 -19.78
CA LYS A 172 3.03 -13.50 -21.08
C LYS A 172 2.10 -13.15 -22.23
N LYS A 173 0.87 -12.68 -21.95
CA LYS A 173 -0.16 -12.30 -22.92
C LYS A 173 -0.36 -10.79 -23.00
N GLN A 174 0.52 -10.01 -22.38
CA GLN A 174 0.41 -8.56 -22.40
C GLN A 174 0.38 -8.02 -23.85
N ILE A 175 -0.46 -7.02 -24.07
CA ILE A 175 -0.61 -6.33 -25.36
C ILE A 175 -0.18 -4.86 -25.28
N SER A 176 0.22 -4.39 -24.09
CA SER A 176 0.95 -3.13 -23.97
C SER A 176 2.19 -3.17 -24.87
N GLU A 177 2.49 -2.06 -25.53
CA GLU A 177 3.72 -1.99 -26.29
C GLU A 177 4.94 -2.04 -25.36
N LYS A 178 6.07 -2.53 -25.88
CA LYS A 178 7.35 -2.47 -25.19
C LYS A 178 8.15 -1.30 -25.72
N LEU A 179 8.73 -0.52 -24.81
CA LEU A 179 9.70 0.50 -25.17
C LEU A 179 10.98 -0.17 -25.71
N VAL A 180 11.45 0.29 -26.85
CA VAL A 180 12.63 -0.27 -27.53
C VAL A 180 13.80 0.69 -27.43
N LYS A 181 15.01 0.20 -27.14
CA LYS A 181 16.20 1.06 -27.10
C LYS A 181 16.49 1.63 -28.49
N ASN A 182 16.66 2.95 -28.57
CA ASN A 182 17.15 3.63 -29.77
C ASN A 182 18.70 3.72 -29.69
N PRO A 183 19.46 3.03 -30.56
CA PRO A 183 20.93 3.05 -30.51
C PRO A 183 21.54 4.42 -30.86
N ASN A 184 20.74 5.30 -31.47
CA ASN A 184 21.16 6.67 -31.79
C ASN A 184 21.13 7.58 -30.55
N ILE A 185 20.56 7.14 -29.43
CA ILE A 185 20.56 7.88 -28.15
C ILE A 185 21.71 7.40 -27.29
N GLN A 186 22.61 8.31 -26.94
CA GLN A 186 23.84 8.01 -26.20
C GLN A 186 24.07 9.03 -25.10
N LEU A 187 24.63 8.60 -23.96
CA LEU A 187 25.08 9.49 -22.90
C LEU A 187 26.51 9.97 -23.23
N GLN A 188 26.71 11.28 -23.35
CA GLN A 188 28.00 11.90 -23.64
C GLN A 188 28.19 13.15 -22.80
N ALA A 189 29.28 13.21 -22.03
CA ALA A 189 29.57 14.35 -21.13
C ALA A 189 28.32 14.75 -20.31
N ASP A 190 27.69 13.76 -19.67
CA ASP A 190 26.48 13.87 -18.84
C ASP A 190 25.22 14.40 -19.56
N ASN A 191 25.25 14.48 -20.88
CA ASN A 191 24.11 14.85 -21.71
C ASN A 191 23.61 13.67 -22.54
N TRP A 192 22.29 13.53 -22.66
CA TRP A 192 21.71 12.61 -23.64
C TRP A 192 21.75 13.25 -25.02
N VAL A 193 22.38 12.56 -25.97
CA VAL A 193 22.63 13.06 -27.32
C VAL A 193 22.04 12.09 -28.33
N TYR A 194 21.31 12.64 -29.30
CA TYR A 194 20.87 11.93 -30.49
C TYR A 194 21.91 12.06 -31.61
N LYS A 195 22.32 10.94 -32.21
CA LYS A 195 23.24 10.91 -33.35
C LYS A 195 22.70 10.07 -34.50
N GLU A 196 22.46 10.69 -35.64
CA GLU A 196 22.07 9.98 -36.87
C GLU A 196 22.57 10.74 -38.10
N ASN A 197 23.22 10.05 -39.05
CA ASN A 197 23.61 10.62 -40.35
C ASN A 197 24.36 11.96 -40.27
N GLY A 198 25.25 12.13 -39.28
CA GLY A 198 26.01 13.36 -39.05
C GLY A 198 25.24 14.49 -38.38
N ARG A 199 23.94 14.30 -38.08
CA ARG A 199 23.16 15.18 -37.19
C ARG A 199 23.42 14.76 -35.75
N GLU A 200 23.79 15.74 -34.93
CA GLU A 200 23.96 15.60 -33.49
C GLU A 200 23.05 16.60 -32.78
N GLU A 201 22.21 16.12 -31.88
CA GLU A 201 21.29 16.95 -31.10
C GLU A 201 21.36 16.60 -29.63
N VAL A 202 21.64 17.61 -28.81
CA VAL A 202 21.54 17.50 -27.36
C VAL A 202 20.06 17.52 -26.98
N ILE A 203 19.63 16.51 -26.22
CA ILE A 203 18.29 16.45 -25.67
C ILE A 203 18.28 17.29 -24.40
N THR A 204 17.83 18.55 -24.54
CA THR A 204 17.58 19.40 -23.38
C THR A 204 16.45 18.79 -22.56
N GLN A 205 16.74 18.49 -21.30
CA GLN A 205 15.81 17.87 -20.36
C GLN A 205 14.83 18.92 -19.80
N HIS A 206 13.69 18.49 -19.27
CA HIS A 206 12.70 19.41 -18.69
C HIS A 206 13.40 20.15 -17.56
N GLU A 207 13.57 21.45 -17.74
CA GLU A 207 14.27 22.38 -16.85
C GLU A 207 15.40 21.75 -16.02
N SER A 208 16.64 22.09 -16.34
CA SER A 208 17.69 22.20 -15.32
C SER A 208 17.27 23.27 -14.30
N VAL A 209 16.25 23.00 -13.49
CA VAL A 209 15.95 23.76 -12.29
C VAL A 209 17.08 23.39 -11.36
N SER A 210 18.07 24.27 -11.21
CA SER A 210 18.74 24.38 -9.92
C SER A 210 17.65 24.75 -8.91
N THR A 211 16.98 23.75 -8.35
CA THR A 211 16.35 23.93 -7.05
C THR A 211 17.47 24.07 -6.02
N GLU A 212 17.14 24.51 -4.81
CA GLU A 212 18.05 24.79 -3.68
C GLU A 212 18.88 23.58 -3.20
N THR A 213 18.91 22.51 -3.99
CA THR A 213 18.64 21.17 -3.50
C THR A 213 19.42 20.19 -4.44
N GLY A 214 19.32 20.25 -5.78
CA GLY A 214 20.27 19.52 -6.66
C GLY A 214 19.79 19.32 -8.10
N PRO A 215 20.67 18.89 -9.04
CA PRO A 215 20.27 18.66 -10.44
C PRO A 215 19.42 17.40 -10.60
N LEU A 216 18.37 17.47 -11.43
CA LEU A 216 17.57 16.31 -11.86
C LEU A 216 18.44 15.33 -12.66
N ALA A 217 18.38 14.04 -12.31
CA ALA A 217 18.99 12.96 -13.06
C ALA A 217 17.98 12.36 -14.05
N ASN A 218 18.42 12.15 -15.29
CA ASN A 218 17.59 11.63 -16.38
C ASN A 218 18.10 10.27 -16.85
N GLU A 219 17.24 9.26 -16.82
CA GLU A 219 17.52 7.91 -17.30
C GLU A 219 16.80 7.67 -18.62
N TYR A 220 17.54 7.34 -19.69
CA TYR A 220 16.92 6.94 -20.95
C TYR A 220 16.25 5.56 -20.82
N ILE A 221 14.93 5.52 -20.95
CA ILE A 221 14.15 4.28 -20.84
C ILE A 221 14.05 3.57 -22.18
N GLY A 222 13.68 4.28 -23.24
CA GLY A 222 13.54 3.71 -24.58
C GLY A 222 12.64 4.56 -25.46
N ARG A 223 12.30 4.06 -26.65
CA ARG A 223 11.38 4.68 -27.59
C ARG A 223 10.06 3.94 -27.62
N SER A 224 8.96 4.66 -27.67
CA SER A 224 7.64 4.13 -28.00
C SER A 224 7.50 3.99 -29.53
N PRO A 225 7.32 2.78 -30.08
CA PRO A 225 7.03 2.61 -31.50
C PRO A 225 5.72 3.25 -31.95
N TYR A 226 4.66 3.15 -31.12
CA TYR A 226 3.34 3.68 -31.45
C TYR A 226 3.29 5.21 -31.41
N LEU A 227 3.80 5.82 -30.33
CA LEU A 227 3.82 7.28 -30.18
C LEU A 227 4.91 7.92 -31.03
N ASN A 228 5.94 7.15 -31.40
CA ASN A 228 7.14 7.65 -32.06
C ASN A 228 7.86 8.74 -31.23
N LEU A 229 7.93 8.51 -29.92
CA LEU A 229 8.56 9.40 -28.94
C LEU A 229 9.61 8.63 -28.13
N GLU A 230 10.71 9.29 -27.80
CA GLU A 230 11.68 8.82 -26.80
C GLU A 230 11.11 9.03 -25.40
N VAL A 231 11.46 8.15 -24.47
CA VAL A 231 10.96 8.14 -23.11
C VAL A 231 12.14 8.21 -22.16
N PHE A 232 12.12 9.21 -21.29
CA PHE A 232 13.09 9.42 -20.22
C PHE A 232 12.38 9.30 -18.89
N LYS A 233 13.05 8.71 -17.90
CA LYS A 233 12.64 8.78 -16.50
C LYS A 233 13.43 9.90 -15.85
N GLU A 234 12.70 10.88 -15.35
CA GLU A 234 13.26 12.02 -14.63
C GLU A 234 13.08 11.77 -13.13
N HIS A 235 14.14 11.98 -12.36
CA HIS A 235 14.13 11.84 -10.91
C HIS A 235 15.04 12.87 -10.26
N SER A 236 14.70 13.26 -9.03
CA SER A 236 15.53 14.08 -8.15
C SER A 236 15.96 13.22 -6.96
N ASP A 237 17.17 13.45 -6.44
CA ASP A 237 17.62 12.82 -5.20
C ASP A 237 16.85 13.33 -3.96
N GLU A 238 15.97 14.32 -4.12
CA GLU A 238 15.36 15.07 -3.02
C GLU A 238 13.85 15.06 -3.02
N VAL A 239 13.25 14.78 -4.18
CA VAL A 239 11.82 14.51 -4.31
C VAL A 239 11.67 13.03 -4.64
N ALA A 240 10.90 12.31 -3.84
CA ALA A 240 10.63 10.89 -4.10
C ALA A 240 9.88 10.65 -5.42
N ASP A 241 9.30 11.71 -6.00
CA ASP A 241 8.52 11.65 -7.21
C ASP A 241 9.43 11.49 -8.43
N SER A 242 9.23 10.39 -9.15
CA SER A 242 9.80 10.18 -10.48
C SER A 242 8.68 10.31 -11.52
N TYR A 243 8.98 10.91 -12.66
CA TYR A 243 8.05 10.99 -13.79
C TYR A 243 8.71 10.50 -15.07
N TYR A 244 7.88 10.08 -16.02
CA TYR A 244 8.33 9.66 -17.34
C TYR A 244 7.91 10.71 -18.35
N SER A 245 8.89 11.32 -19.00
CA SER A 245 8.69 12.35 -20.02
C SER A 245 8.88 11.78 -21.41
N PHE A 246 8.11 12.33 -22.35
CA PHE A 246 8.14 11.91 -23.75
C PHE A 246 8.69 13.02 -24.65
N PHE A 247 9.62 12.62 -25.51
CA PHE A 247 10.44 13.52 -26.30
C PHE A 247 10.37 13.21 -27.80
N SER A 248 10.20 14.25 -28.62
CA SER A 248 10.25 14.15 -30.08
C SER A 248 11.59 14.67 -30.60
N ILE A 249 12.38 13.83 -31.28
CA ILE A 249 13.66 14.21 -31.90
C ILE A 249 13.47 15.02 -33.21
N LYS A 250 12.33 14.86 -33.90
CA LYS A 250 12.15 15.40 -35.27
C LYS A 250 11.58 16.82 -35.32
N ASN A 251 10.83 17.20 -34.31
CA ASN A 251 10.27 18.54 -34.13
C ASN A 251 11.00 19.13 -32.91
N ALA A 252 11.31 20.43 -32.91
CA ALA A 252 11.99 21.13 -31.81
C ALA A 252 11.55 20.59 -30.43
N ILE A 253 12.49 20.54 -29.47
CA ILE A 253 12.32 19.99 -28.11
C ILE A 253 10.97 20.45 -27.53
N MET A 254 9.98 19.57 -27.63
CA MET A 254 8.64 19.76 -27.10
C MET A 254 8.35 18.54 -26.23
N PHE A 255 8.21 18.79 -24.94
CA PHE A 255 7.71 17.81 -23.99
C PHE A 255 6.22 17.70 -24.22
N GLU A 256 5.82 16.69 -24.99
CA GLU A 256 4.44 16.57 -25.44
C GLU A 256 3.58 15.79 -24.44
N LEU A 257 4.19 14.91 -23.62
CA LEU A 257 3.49 14.04 -22.67
C LEU A 257 4.36 13.80 -21.42
N SER A 258 3.71 13.56 -20.28
CA SER A 258 4.35 13.02 -19.07
C SER A 258 3.42 12.08 -18.32
N THR A 259 3.99 11.10 -17.60
CA THR A 259 3.26 10.18 -16.73
C THR A 259 3.93 10.07 -15.36
N GLY A 260 3.13 9.97 -14.29
CA GLY A 260 3.62 9.85 -12.90
C GLY A 260 4.08 8.43 -12.51
N GLY A 261 4.12 7.51 -13.47
CA GLY A 261 4.57 6.12 -13.33
C GLY A 261 4.85 5.53 -14.71
N TYR A 262 5.41 4.32 -14.76
CA TYR A 262 5.85 3.70 -16.00
C TYR A 262 4.69 3.64 -17.01
N PRO A 263 4.89 4.14 -18.24
CA PRO A 263 3.81 4.26 -19.20
C PRO A 263 3.46 2.89 -19.79
N GLN A 264 2.19 2.54 -19.65
CA GLN A 264 1.53 1.38 -20.20
C GLN A 264 0.75 1.81 -21.44
N ILE A 265 1.38 1.70 -22.61
CA ILE A 265 0.83 2.20 -23.87
C ILE A 265 0.08 1.07 -24.57
N LEU A 266 -1.18 1.32 -24.90
CA LEU A 266 -2.06 0.36 -25.57
C LEU A 266 -2.39 0.89 -26.99
N PRO A 267 -1.64 0.47 -28.02
CA PRO A 267 -1.79 0.98 -29.39
C PRO A 267 -3.19 0.78 -29.98
N THR A 268 -3.86 -0.33 -29.68
CA THR A 268 -5.19 -0.67 -30.19
C THR A 268 -6.28 0.33 -29.80
N LYS A 269 -6.06 1.06 -28.71
CA LYS A 269 -6.96 2.10 -28.18
C LYS A 269 -6.37 3.51 -28.29
N GLY A 270 -5.09 3.61 -28.65
CA GLY A 270 -4.33 4.85 -28.54
C GLY A 270 -4.28 5.37 -27.11
N TRP A 271 -4.21 4.47 -26.11
CA TRP A 271 -4.16 4.87 -24.71
C TRP A 271 -2.73 4.93 -24.19
N VAL A 272 -2.48 5.92 -23.34
CA VAL A 272 -1.33 6.00 -22.44
C VAL A 272 -1.89 5.86 -21.03
N THR A 273 -1.58 4.74 -20.37
CA THR A 273 -2.02 4.43 -19.02
C THR A 273 -0.83 4.47 -18.08
N PHE A 274 -1.02 4.85 -16.83
CA PHE A 274 -0.02 4.59 -15.80
C PHE A 274 -0.68 4.32 -14.45
N VAL A 275 0.09 3.68 -13.58
CA VAL A 275 -0.20 3.57 -12.15
C VAL A 275 0.94 4.14 -11.36
N SER A 276 0.63 4.79 -10.24
CA SER A 276 1.65 5.32 -9.33
C SER A 276 1.17 5.28 -7.88
N SER A 277 2.11 5.31 -6.95
CA SER A 277 1.81 5.50 -5.53
C SER A 277 1.60 6.98 -5.27
N ASN A 278 0.44 7.35 -4.73
CA ASN A 278 0.10 8.74 -4.41
C ASN A 278 0.72 9.14 -3.06
N ASN A 279 1.36 10.29 -2.90
CA ASN A 279 2.04 10.64 -1.64
C ASN A 279 1.11 10.73 -0.41
N ASP A 280 -0.18 11.03 -0.60
CA ASP A 280 -1.14 11.07 0.51
C ASP A 280 -1.73 9.69 0.83
N VAL A 281 -2.43 9.10 -0.15
CA VAL A 281 -3.32 7.94 0.07
C VAL A 281 -3.31 7.03 -1.14
N GLY A 282 -2.92 5.78 -0.90
CA GLY A 282 -2.99 4.68 -1.85
C GLY A 282 -2.34 4.97 -3.21
N SER A 283 -3.04 4.69 -4.30
CA SER A 283 -2.48 4.68 -5.66
C SER A 283 -3.37 5.36 -6.68
N ASP A 284 -2.74 6.02 -7.64
CA ASP A 284 -3.40 6.61 -8.80
C ASP A 284 -3.40 5.63 -9.97
N PHE A 285 -4.52 5.55 -10.67
CA PHE A 285 -4.70 4.85 -11.94
C PHE A 285 -5.25 5.84 -12.97
N VAL A 286 -4.49 6.05 -14.05
CA VAL A 286 -4.80 7.07 -15.04
C VAL A 286 -4.79 6.46 -16.42
N ILE A 287 -5.86 6.71 -17.19
CA ILE A 287 -5.98 6.36 -18.61
C ILE A 287 -6.19 7.65 -19.37
N SER A 288 -5.37 7.86 -20.38
CA SER A 288 -5.54 8.99 -21.29
C SER A 288 -5.46 8.56 -22.75
N LYS A 289 -6.13 9.31 -23.62
CA LYS A 289 -6.10 9.09 -25.06
C LYS A 289 -5.05 9.98 -25.70
N TYR A 290 -4.15 9.39 -26.47
CA TYR A 290 -3.18 10.12 -27.28
C TYR A 290 -3.70 10.36 -28.69
N PHE A 291 -3.48 11.56 -29.20
CA PHE A 291 -3.85 11.96 -30.55
C PHE A 291 -2.59 12.23 -31.38
N PRO A 292 -2.15 11.28 -32.23
CA PRO A 292 -0.89 11.41 -32.99
C PRO A 292 -0.82 12.64 -33.89
N GLN A 293 -1.96 13.12 -34.38
CA GLN A 293 -2.04 14.27 -35.29
C GLN A 293 -1.71 15.59 -34.59
N THR A 294 -2.22 15.77 -33.37
CA THR A 294 -2.03 16.98 -32.57
C THR A 294 -0.94 16.84 -31.52
N LYS A 295 -0.45 15.60 -31.31
CA LYS A 295 0.45 15.19 -30.22
C LYS A 295 -0.08 15.54 -28.83
N LYS A 296 -1.41 15.68 -28.68
CA LYS A 296 -2.07 15.99 -27.41
C LYS A 296 -2.59 14.74 -26.73
N GLN A 297 -2.91 14.89 -25.45
CA GLN A 297 -3.50 13.87 -24.61
C GLN A 297 -4.75 14.40 -23.91
N ASP A 298 -5.82 13.60 -23.94
CA ASP A 298 -7.03 13.86 -23.18
C ASP A 298 -7.15 12.84 -22.04
N ASN A 299 -7.31 13.32 -20.81
CA ASN A 299 -7.53 12.45 -19.66
C ASN A 299 -8.93 11.82 -19.75
N LEU A 300 -8.98 10.50 -19.92
CA LEU A 300 -10.22 9.77 -20.02
C LEU A 300 -10.75 9.36 -18.64
N LEU A 301 -9.85 8.85 -17.79
CA LEU A 301 -10.16 8.36 -16.46
C LEU A 301 -8.97 8.55 -15.53
N TYR A 302 -9.22 9.18 -14.39
CA TYR A 302 -8.36 9.21 -13.21
C TYR A 302 -9.11 8.56 -12.05
N VAL A 303 -8.43 7.70 -11.29
CA VAL A 303 -8.95 7.08 -10.06
C VAL A 303 -7.87 7.08 -9.00
N ASN A 304 -8.18 7.56 -7.79
CA ASN A 304 -7.32 7.42 -6.62
C ASN A 304 -7.84 6.29 -5.71
N PHE A 305 -7.23 5.11 -5.80
CA PHE A 305 -7.50 3.99 -4.90
C PHE A 305 -6.89 4.25 -3.53
N THR A 306 -7.56 3.85 -2.45
CA THR A 306 -7.13 4.22 -1.09
C THR A 306 -6.29 3.17 -0.37
N ASN A 307 -6.39 1.90 -0.78
CA ASN A 307 -6.07 0.78 0.11
C ASN A 307 -4.80 -0.01 -0.24
N PHE A 308 -4.16 0.32 -1.36
CA PHE A 308 -2.92 -0.30 -1.80
C PHE A 308 -1.99 0.74 -2.43
N LYS A 309 -0.72 0.35 -2.57
CA LYS A 309 0.36 1.11 -3.20
C LYS A 309 0.94 0.26 -4.34
N ILE A 310 1.54 0.91 -5.33
CA ILE A 310 2.21 0.22 -6.44
C ILE A 310 3.56 -0.29 -5.94
N ALA A 311 3.82 -1.58 -6.14
CA ALA A 311 5.09 -2.21 -5.75
C ALA A 311 6.18 -1.95 -6.79
N ASP A 312 5.83 -2.10 -8.06
CA ASP A 312 6.70 -1.86 -9.21
C ASP A 312 5.81 -1.42 -10.38
N ASP A 313 5.97 -0.17 -10.81
CA ASP A 313 5.17 0.42 -11.89
C ASP A 313 5.45 -0.24 -13.26
N LYS A 314 6.63 -0.86 -13.42
CA LYS A 314 7.00 -1.66 -14.61
C LYS A 314 6.29 -3.02 -14.63
N LYS A 315 5.80 -3.49 -13.48
CA LYS A 315 4.98 -4.72 -13.36
C LYS A 315 3.49 -4.38 -13.37
N ALA A 316 3.10 -3.58 -14.34
CA ALA A 316 1.71 -3.38 -14.70
C ALA A 316 1.56 -3.61 -16.21
N PHE A 317 0.38 -4.03 -16.68
CA PHE A 317 0.16 -4.30 -18.11
C PHE A 317 -1.32 -4.48 -18.46
N TRP A 318 -1.64 -4.23 -19.73
CA TRP A 318 -2.91 -4.63 -20.35
C TRP A 318 -2.78 -6.02 -20.99
N THR A 319 -3.79 -6.87 -20.84
CA THR A 319 -3.90 -8.15 -21.60
C THR A 319 -4.88 -8.09 -22.76
N ASP A 320 -5.82 -7.18 -22.68
CA ASP A 320 -6.87 -6.91 -23.67
C ASP A 320 -7.29 -5.44 -23.54
N ASN A 321 -8.43 -5.09 -24.13
CA ASN A 321 -8.91 -3.71 -24.20
C ASN A 321 -9.61 -3.22 -22.93
N ASP A 322 -9.84 -4.10 -21.94
CA ASP A 322 -10.58 -3.80 -20.72
C ASP A 322 -9.91 -4.29 -19.43
N THR A 323 -8.86 -5.11 -19.51
CA THR A 323 -8.23 -5.79 -18.38
C THR A 323 -6.79 -5.36 -18.17
N PHE A 324 -6.54 -4.76 -17.00
CA PHE A 324 -5.26 -4.28 -16.53
C PHE A 324 -4.81 -5.02 -15.28
N TYR A 325 -3.53 -5.32 -15.17
CA TYR A 325 -2.92 -6.01 -14.04
C TYR A 325 -1.84 -5.12 -13.42
N ALA A 326 -1.64 -5.25 -12.10
CA ALA A 326 -0.54 -4.58 -11.39
C ALA A 326 -0.05 -5.38 -10.17
N GLU A 327 1.25 -5.29 -9.90
CA GLU A 327 1.84 -5.70 -8.62
C GLU A 327 1.75 -4.56 -7.59
N VAL A 328 1.23 -4.87 -6.41
CA VAL A 328 0.89 -3.89 -5.37
C VAL A 328 1.29 -4.40 -3.99
N TYR A 329 1.20 -3.54 -2.97
CA TYR A 329 1.24 -3.93 -1.56
C TYR A 329 0.18 -3.15 -0.77
N PRO A 330 -0.30 -3.65 0.39
CA PRO A 330 -1.28 -2.93 1.20
C PRO A 330 -0.78 -1.56 1.64
N ARG A 331 -1.65 -0.53 1.68
CA ARG A 331 -1.25 0.85 1.98
C ARG A 331 -0.42 0.99 3.26
N ASN A 332 -0.78 0.24 4.31
CA ASN A 332 -0.14 0.33 5.62
C ASN A 332 1.07 -0.60 5.76
N SER A 333 1.49 -1.28 4.68
CA SER A 333 2.71 -2.07 4.70
C SER A 333 3.92 -1.16 4.70
N VAL A 334 4.97 -1.51 5.43
CA VAL A 334 6.21 -0.71 5.56
C VAL A 334 7.40 -1.66 5.45
N PHE A 335 8.50 -1.20 4.85
CA PHE A 335 9.76 -1.94 4.87
C PHE A 335 10.25 -2.15 6.30
N ALA A 336 10.95 -3.26 6.52
CA ALA A 336 11.67 -3.53 7.75
C ALA A 336 13.13 -3.85 7.40
N ASN A 337 14.04 -3.70 8.35
CA ASN A 337 15.47 -3.95 8.09
C ASN A 337 15.68 -5.36 7.55
N GLY A 338 16.17 -5.47 6.32
CA GLY A 338 16.38 -6.74 5.62
C GLY A 338 15.11 -7.47 5.15
N LYS A 339 13.91 -6.90 5.32
CA LYS A 339 12.63 -7.51 4.94
C LYS A 339 11.86 -6.60 3.97
N LYS A 340 11.48 -7.15 2.82
CA LYS A 340 10.65 -6.45 1.82
C LYS A 340 9.18 -6.54 2.19
N GLN A 341 8.41 -5.53 1.79
CA GLN A 341 6.95 -5.58 1.86
C GLN A 341 6.43 -6.76 1.04
N LYS A 342 5.47 -7.48 1.60
CA LYS A 342 4.79 -8.57 0.91
C LYS A 342 3.93 -8.00 -0.22
N THR A 343 4.24 -8.42 -1.44
CA THR A 343 3.46 -8.04 -2.62
C THR A 343 2.18 -8.85 -2.72
N ALA A 344 1.22 -8.26 -3.43
CA ALA A 344 -0.02 -8.86 -3.89
C ALA A 344 -0.24 -8.45 -5.36
N TYR A 345 -1.21 -9.09 -6.01
CA TYR A 345 -1.48 -8.87 -7.42
C TYR A 345 -2.94 -8.49 -7.59
N ILE A 346 -3.20 -7.45 -8.37
CA ILE A 346 -4.56 -7.01 -8.66
C ILE A 346 -4.86 -7.10 -10.14
N LYS A 347 -6.14 -7.29 -10.42
CA LYS A 347 -6.76 -7.23 -11.74
C LYS A 347 -7.84 -6.17 -11.71
N ILE A 348 -7.70 -5.16 -12.56
CA ILE A 348 -8.70 -4.13 -12.83
C ILE A 348 -9.34 -4.48 -14.16
N ARG A 349 -10.67 -4.58 -14.17
CA ARG A 349 -11.45 -4.76 -15.39
C ARG A 349 -12.41 -3.61 -15.56
N LEU A 350 -12.24 -2.83 -16.61
CA LEU A 350 -13.15 -1.75 -16.97
C LEU A 350 -14.49 -2.31 -17.47
N LYS A 351 -15.55 -1.52 -17.34
CA LYS A 351 -16.82 -1.85 -17.99
C LYS A 351 -16.67 -1.81 -19.52
N ALA A 352 -17.39 -2.71 -20.19
CA ALA A 352 -17.60 -2.61 -21.63
C ALA A 352 -18.18 -1.23 -21.98
N ASP A 353 -17.71 -0.66 -23.09
CA ASP A 353 -18.16 0.64 -23.63
C ASP A 353 -18.06 1.81 -22.64
N LEU A 354 -17.13 1.75 -21.68
CA LEU A 354 -16.90 2.85 -20.74
C LEU A 354 -16.51 4.15 -21.46
N PHE A 355 -15.75 4.06 -22.56
CA PHE A 355 -15.19 5.22 -23.26
C PHE A 355 -15.85 5.52 -24.58
#